data_AF-A0A1F5ZNL4-F1
#
_entry.id   AF-A0A1F5ZNL4-F1
#
_cell.length_a   1.000
_cell.length_b   1.000
_cell.length_c   1.000
_cell.angle_alpha   90.00
_cell.angle_beta   90.00
_cell.angle_gamma   90.00
#
_symmetry.space_group_name_H-M   'P 1'
#
loop_
_entity.id
_entity.type
_entity.pdbx_description
1 polymer ?
#
loop_
_entity_poly.entity_id
_entity_poly.type
_entity_poly.pdbx_seq_one_letter_code
_entity_poly.pdbx_strand_id
1 'polypeptide(L)'
;MKETYKGYTIQSQGEGFQVMPNSAGRIATFWVVNEDKKVRSMFVVARSLTDSFSHIDQSEDLIIDELIILIKSYIDGEKVKDLEEYTFEYKNGQLFYDSDPKWWNKTLRKYFSKSDPKSDI
;
A
#
# COMPACT_ATOMS: atom_id res chain seq x y z
N MET A 1 -3.35 -11.34 -6.47
CA MET A 1 -4.69 -11.20 -5.87
C MET A 1 -5.40 -9.97 -6.45
N LYS A 2 -6.71 -10.06 -6.73
CA LYS A 2 -7.57 -8.92 -7.13
C LYS A 2 -8.97 -9.14 -6.55
N GLU A 3 -9.54 -8.12 -5.90
CA GLU A 3 -10.91 -8.13 -5.40
C GLU A 3 -11.60 -6.77 -5.60
N THR A 4 -12.93 -6.75 -5.49
CA THR A 4 -13.74 -5.53 -5.58
C THR A 4 -14.50 -5.30 -4.28
N TYR A 5 -14.48 -4.08 -3.76
CA TYR A 5 -15.17 -3.70 -2.53
C TYR A 5 -15.73 -2.27 -2.63
N LYS A 6 -17.06 -2.11 -2.51
CA LYS A 6 -17.76 -0.80 -2.59
C LYS A 6 -17.35 0.06 -3.79
N GLY A 7 -17.21 -0.56 -4.97
CA GLY A 7 -16.80 0.10 -6.20
C GLY A 7 -15.29 0.36 -6.33
N TYR A 8 -14.49 0.07 -5.29
CA TYR A 8 -13.04 0.05 -5.39
C TYR A 8 -12.55 -1.31 -5.86
N THR A 9 -11.58 -1.33 -6.77
CA THR A 9 -10.75 -2.49 -7.08
C THR A 9 -9.51 -2.46 -6.19
N ILE A 10 -9.27 -3.53 -5.43
CA ILE A 10 -8.07 -3.74 -4.62
C ILE A 10 -7.23 -4.81 -5.33
N GLN A 11 -6.02 -4.46 -5.76
CA GLN A 11 -5.18 -5.34 -6.58
C GLN A 11 -3.73 -5.35 -6.09
N SER A 12 -3.25 -6.54 -5.69
CA SER A 12 -1.84 -6.76 -5.39
C SER A 12 -0.98 -6.54 -6.64
N GLN A 13 0.19 -5.92 -6.46
CA GLN A 13 1.23 -5.87 -7.48
C GLN A 13 2.26 -6.96 -7.19
N GLY A 14 2.18 -8.04 -7.97
CA GLY A 14 2.98 -9.25 -7.77
C GLY A 14 2.31 -10.30 -6.90
N GLU A 15 3.08 -11.36 -6.62
CA GLU A 15 2.64 -12.58 -5.90
C GLU A 15 2.72 -12.47 -4.37
N GLY A 16 2.78 -11.24 -3.83
CA GLY A 16 2.90 -10.98 -2.40
C GLY A 16 4.12 -10.12 -2.08
N PHE A 17 4.83 -10.46 -1.00
CA PHE A 17 6.00 -9.70 -0.55
C PHE A 17 7.21 -9.90 -1.47
N GLN A 18 7.73 -8.81 -1.99
CA GLN A 18 8.92 -8.74 -2.84
C GLN A 18 10.13 -8.22 -2.06
N VAL A 19 11.34 -8.65 -2.41
CA VAL A 19 12.57 -8.14 -1.79
C VAL A 19 12.79 -6.68 -2.20
N MET A 20 13.11 -5.82 -1.24
CA MET A 20 13.46 -4.44 -1.53
C MET A 20 14.92 -4.34 -2.02
N PRO A 21 15.21 -3.70 -3.17
CA PRO A 21 16.56 -3.71 -3.76
C PRO A 21 17.65 -3.08 -2.88
N ASN A 22 17.29 -2.12 -2.03
CA ASN A 22 18.24 -1.28 -1.27
C ASN A 22 18.02 -1.32 0.24
N SER A 23 17.24 -2.26 0.76
CA SER A 23 16.97 -2.37 2.19
C SER A 23 16.77 -3.81 2.64
N ALA A 24 17.18 -4.11 3.87
CA ALA A 24 16.99 -5.39 4.53
C ALA A 24 15.51 -5.59 4.93
N GLY A 25 14.65 -5.86 3.95
CA GLY A 25 13.23 -6.10 4.17
C GLY A 25 12.50 -6.53 2.90
N ARG A 26 11.21 -6.81 3.07
CA ARG A 26 10.30 -7.14 1.98
C ARG A 26 9.12 -6.17 1.96
N ILE A 27 8.50 -6.02 0.80
CA ILE A 27 7.41 -5.07 0.57
C ILE A 27 6.27 -5.74 -0.21
N ALA A 28 5.03 -5.46 0.15
CA ALA A 28 3.86 -5.76 -0.67
C ALA A 28 3.14 -4.46 -1.01
N THR A 29 2.62 -4.38 -2.23
CA THR A 29 1.98 -3.17 -2.75
C THR A 29 0.63 -3.50 -3.37
N PHE A 30 -0.35 -2.64 -3.15
CA PHE A 30 -1.72 -2.80 -3.60
C PHE A 30 -2.21 -1.51 -4.26
N TRP A 31 -2.71 -1.61 -5.48
CA TRP A 31 -3.53 -0.56 -6.07
C TRP A 31 -4.92 -0.60 -5.49
N VAL A 32 -5.44 0.58 -5.18
CA VAL A 32 -6.82 0.80 -4.74
C VAL A 32 -7.42 1.87 -5.64
N VAL A 33 -8.30 1.43 -6.54
CA VAL A 33 -8.81 2.28 -7.64
C VAL A 33 -10.33 2.30 -7.66
N ASN A 34 -10.91 3.48 -7.82
CA ASN A 34 -12.33 3.66 -8.08
C ASN A 34 -12.48 4.60 -9.29
N GLU A 35 -12.87 4.05 -10.43
CA GLU A 35 -12.97 4.79 -11.70
C GLU A 35 -14.09 5.84 -11.66
N ASP A 36 -15.25 5.50 -11.08
CA ASP A 36 -16.40 6.40 -10.98
C ASP A 36 -16.07 7.64 -10.15
N LYS A 37 -15.33 7.46 -9.06
CA LYS A 37 -14.84 8.54 -8.18
C LYS A 37 -13.55 9.18 -8.68
N LYS A 38 -12.95 8.66 -9.75
CA LYS A 38 -11.61 9.06 -10.26
C LYS A 38 -10.52 9.01 -9.19
N VAL A 39 -10.58 8.02 -8.30
CA VAL A 39 -9.60 7.84 -7.23
C VAL A 39 -8.62 6.73 -7.60
N ARG A 40 -7.32 7.04 -7.57
CA ARG A 40 -6.22 6.09 -7.76
C ARG A 40 -5.22 6.25 -6.62
N SER A 41 -5.11 5.23 -5.77
CA SER A 41 -4.23 5.25 -4.61
C SER A 41 -3.42 3.96 -4.50
N MET A 42 -2.36 3.98 -3.69
CA MET A 42 -1.60 2.78 -3.36
C MET A 42 -1.53 2.57 -1.86
N PHE A 43 -1.60 1.30 -1.46
CA PHE A 43 -1.30 0.84 -0.11
C PHE A 43 -0.05 -0.02 -0.15
N VAL A 44 0.85 0.23 0.77
CA VAL A 44 2.20 -0.34 0.76
C VAL A 44 2.52 -0.79 2.17
N VAL A 45 2.95 -2.05 2.33
CA VAL A 45 3.42 -2.58 3.61
C VAL A 45 4.84 -3.08 3.46
N ALA A 46 5.73 -2.65 4.36
CA ALA A 46 7.06 -3.21 4.51
C ALA A 46 7.13 -4.11 5.74
N ARG A 47 8.00 -5.13 5.67
CA ARG A 47 8.40 -5.99 6.79
C ARG A 47 9.92 -6.03 6.86
N SER A 48 10.49 -5.67 8.00
CA SER A 48 11.93 -5.73 8.25
C SER A 48 12.41 -7.19 8.38
N LEU A 49 13.60 -7.51 7.87
CA LEU A 49 14.18 -8.85 8.06
C LEU A 49 14.41 -9.19 9.54
N THR A 50 14.74 -8.19 10.37
CA THR A 50 14.93 -8.40 11.82
C THR A 50 13.65 -8.84 12.53
N ASP A 51 12.51 -8.31 12.09
CA ASP A 51 11.19 -8.71 12.58
C ASP A 51 10.83 -10.12 12.09
N SER A 52 11.16 -10.45 10.84
CA SER A 52 11.00 -11.80 10.28
C SER A 52 11.76 -12.88 11.05
N PHE A 53 12.96 -12.58 11.57
CA PHE A 53 13.72 -13.51 12.41
C PHE A 53 13.16 -13.67 13.82
N SER A 54 12.50 -12.64 14.34
CA SER A 54 11.94 -12.62 15.70
C SER A 54 10.54 -13.26 15.75
N HIS A 55 9.82 -13.25 14.62
CA HIS A 55 8.44 -13.71 14.45
C HIS A 55 8.35 -14.67 13.25
N ILE A 56 9.19 -15.73 13.27
CA ILE A 56 9.32 -16.74 12.21
C ILE A 56 7.98 -17.40 11.86
N ASP A 57 7.07 -17.50 12.84
CA ASP A 57 5.78 -18.18 12.68
C ASP A 57 4.67 -17.31 12.05
N GLN A 58 4.93 -16.02 11.79
CA GLN A 58 3.94 -15.14 11.15
C GLN A 58 4.05 -15.18 9.63
N SER A 59 3.06 -15.82 9.00
CA SER A 59 2.98 -15.94 7.55
C SER A 59 2.75 -14.56 6.91
N GLU A 60 3.37 -14.35 5.75
CA GLU A 60 3.17 -13.14 4.96
C GLU A 60 1.71 -12.98 4.50
N ASP A 61 0.99 -14.10 4.35
CA ASP A 61 -0.42 -14.12 4.02
C ASP A 61 -1.27 -13.47 5.11
N LEU A 62 -0.96 -13.69 6.39
CA LEU A 62 -1.68 -13.04 7.50
C LEU A 62 -1.50 -11.51 7.47
N ILE A 63 -0.29 -11.04 7.15
CA ILE A 63 -0.01 -9.61 7.04
C ILE A 63 -0.78 -8.99 5.86
N ILE A 64 -0.88 -9.74 4.75
CA ILE A 64 -1.69 -9.33 3.59
C ILE A 64 -3.17 -9.25 3.96
N ASP A 65 -3.70 -10.25 4.66
CA ASP A 65 -5.09 -10.26 5.11
C ASP A 65 -5.40 -9.08 6.05
N GLU A 66 -4.51 -8.78 6.99
CA GLU A 66 -4.62 -7.60 7.86
C GLU A 66 -4.60 -6.29 7.06
N LEU A 67 -3.72 -6.19 6.05
CA LEU A 67 -3.65 -5.01 5.19
C LEU A 67 -4.94 -4.83 4.39
N ILE A 68 -5.54 -5.92 3.89
CA ILE A 68 -6.82 -5.89 3.17
C ILE A 68 -7.95 -5.39 4.07
N ILE A 69 -8.02 -5.90 5.30
CA ILE A 69 -8.99 -5.43 6.30
C ILE A 69 -8.81 -3.93 6.54
N LEU A 70 -7.56 -3.47 6.66
CA LEU A 70 -7.23 -2.06 6.82
C LEU A 70 -7.63 -1.22 5.60
N ILE A 71 -7.38 -1.69 4.36
CA ILE A 71 -7.82 -1.01 3.13
C ILE A 71 -9.35 -0.85 3.12
N LYS A 72 -10.09 -1.91 3.46
CA LYS A 72 -11.56 -1.88 3.54
C LYS A 72 -12.04 -0.88 4.59
N SER A 73 -11.39 -0.81 5.75
CA SER A 73 -11.67 0.20 6.77
C SER A 73 -11.42 1.64 6.28
N TYR A 74 -10.36 1.86 5.49
CA TYR A 74 -10.11 3.17 4.87
C TYR A 74 -11.18 3.53 3.84
N ILE A 75 -11.66 2.57 3.05
CA ILE A 75 -12.77 2.76 2.11
C ILE A 75 -14.05 3.11 2.87
N ASP A 76 -14.36 2.37 3.93
CA ASP A 76 -15.56 2.58 4.76
C ASP A 76 -15.58 3.95 5.45
N GLY A 77 -14.41 4.42 5.88
CA GLY A 77 -14.24 5.74 6.47
C GLY A 77 -14.03 6.87 5.48
N GLU A 78 -14.17 6.63 4.17
CA GLU A 78 -13.92 7.60 3.09
C GLU A 78 -12.53 8.27 3.17
N LYS A 79 -11.53 7.52 3.65
CA LYS A 79 -10.16 8.02 3.89
C LYS A 79 -9.24 7.89 2.67
N VAL A 80 -9.65 7.14 1.65
CA VAL A 80 -8.89 6.91 0.41
C VAL A 80 -9.00 8.13 -0.49
N LYS A 81 -7.87 8.82 -0.72
CA LYS A 81 -7.78 10.04 -1.53
C LYS A 81 -7.01 9.79 -2.81
N ASP A 82 -7.39 10.50 -3.87
CA ASP A 82 -6.73 10.38 -5.16
C ASP A 82 -5.25 10.76 -5.09
N LEU A 83 -4.41 9.95 -5.75
CA LEU A 83 -2.96 10.05 -5.84
C LEU A 83 -2.21 9.97 -4.51
N GLU A 84 -2.84 9.42 -3.46
CA GLU A 84 -2.19 9.16 -2.17
C GLU A 84 -1.55 7.76 -2.10
N GLU A 85 -0.46 7.70 -1.34
CA GLU A 85 0.27 6.48 -1.03
C GLU A 85 0.29 6.27 0.48
N TYR A 86 -0.42 5.25 0.92
CA TYR A 86 -0.55 4.86 2.31
C TYR A 86 0.49 3.80 2.62
N THR A 87 1.45 4.16 3.46
CA THR A 87 2.63 3.35 3.75
C THR A 87 2.56 2.85 5.18
N PHE A 88 2.82 1.56 5.35
CA PHE A 88 2.76 0.84 6.62
C PHE A 88 4.01 0.02 6.83
N GLU A 89 4.41 -0.11 8.08
CA GLU A 89 5.44 -1.04 8.52
C GLU A 89 4.80 -2.09 9.41
N TYR A 90 5.01 -3.36 9.09
CA TYR A 90 4.64 -4.47 9.97
C TYR A 90 5.78 -4.75 10.94
N LYS A 91 5.50 -4.59 12.23
CA LYS A 91 6.45 -4.86 13.33
C LYS A 91 5.70 -5.31 14.57
N ASN A 92 6.29 -6.23 15.33
CA ASN A 92 5.68 -6.73 16.58
C ASN A 92 4.23 -7.23 16.39
N GLY A 93 3.95 -7.86 15.25
CA GLY A 93 2.63 -8.41 14.95
C GLY A 93 1.54 -7.39 14.59
N GLN A 94 1.89 -6.15 14.23
CA GLN A 94 0.92 -5.09 13.94
C GLN A 94 1.36 -4.19 12.77
N LEU A 95 0.36 -3.66 12.04
CA LEU A 95 0.55 -2.63 11.01
C LEU A 95 0.62 -1.23 11.64
N PHE A 96 1.75 -0.55 11.45
CA PHE A 96 1.94 0.84 11.85
C PHE A 96 1.96 1.74 10.63
N TYR A 97 1.15 2.80 10.63
CA TYR A 97 1.22 3.81 9.59
C TYR A 97 2.55 4.57 9.68
N ASP A 98 3.28 4.63 8.58
CA ASP A 98 4.51 5.39 8.44
C ASP A 98 4.29 6.48 7.39
N SER A 99 4.21 7.74 7.82
CA SER A 99 3.92 8.85 6.90
C SER A 99 5.12 9.23 6.02
N ASP A 100 6.35 8.97 6.47
CA ASP A 100 7.62 9.34 5.82
C ASP A 100 8.63 8.17 5.81
N PRO A 101 8.29 7.06 5.14
CA PRO A 101 9.11 5.87 5.11
C PRO A 101 10.42 6.10 4.36
N LYS A 102 11.56 5.84 5.00
CA LYS A 102 12.88 5.95 4.34
C LYS A 102 13.12 4.88 3.28
N TRP A 103 12.33 3.81 3.31
CA TRP A 103 12.38 2.67 2.40
C TRP A 103 11.43 2.79 1.20
N TRP A 104 10.57 3.82 1.16
CA TRP A 104 9.63 4.03 0.07
C TRP A 104 9.62 5.46 -0.43
N ASN A 105 9.83 5.62 -1.73
CA ASN A 105 9.76 6.93 -2.38
C ASN A 105 8.35 7.11 -2.96
N LYS A 106 7.57 8.03 -2.40
CA LYS A 106 6.23 8.34 -2.90
C LYS A 106 6.33 9.03 -4.26
N THR A 107 5.71 8.42 -5.28
CA THR A 107 5.82 8.88 -6.66
C THR A 107 4.49 9.10 -7.39
N LEU A 108 3.35 8.64 -6.89
CA LEU A 108 2.05 8.73 -7.56
C LEU A 108 1.71 10.16 -7.94
N ARG A 109 1.66 11.05 -6.95
CA ARG A 109 1.36 12.47 -7.16
C ARG A 109 2.35 13.10 -8.14
N LYS A 110 3.64 12.76 -8.04
CA LYS A 110 4.68 13.31 -8.93
C LYS A 110 4.46 12.92 -10.40
N TYR A 111 4.08 11.67 -10.67
CA TYR A 111 3.89 11.19 -12.04
C TYR A 111 2.54 11.60 -12.61
N PHE A 112 1.45 11.48 -11.84
CA PHE A 112 0.11 11.69 -12.37
C PHE A 112 -0.34 13.15 -12.31
N SER A 113 0.15 13.98 -11.38
CA SER A 113 -0.18 15.42 -11.38
C SER A 113 0.53 16.21 -12.49
N LYS A 114 1.68 15.73 -12.99
CA LYS A 114 2.36 16.33 -14.16
C LYS A 114 1.75 15.92 -15.50
N SER A 115 0.86 14.94 -15.48
CA SER A 115 0.23 14.39 -16.68
C SER A 115 -1.11 15.06 -17.01
N ASP A 116 -1.51 16.10 -16.27
CA ASP A 116 -2.69 16.92 -16.55
C ASP A 116 -2.26 18.21 -17.29
N PRO A 117 -2.37 18.28 -18.63
CA PRO A 117 -1.91 19.42 -19.43
C PRO A 117 -2.84 20.65 -19.36
N LYS A 118 -3.57 20.84 -18.25
CA LYS A 118 -4.59 21.90 -18.10
C LYS A 118 -4.31 22.94 -17.02
N SER A 119 -3.08 23.06 -16.53
CA SER A 119 -2.72 24.09 -15.55
C SER A 119 -1.93 25.28 -16.11
N ASP A 120 -1.68 25.34 -17.42
CA ASP A 120 -1.03 26.49 -18.07
C ASP A 120 -1.98 27.17 -19.08
N ILE A 121 -3.06 27.80 -18.59
CA ILE A 121 -3.77 28.89 -19.30
C ILE A 121 -4.15 29.94 -18.25
#